data_AF-A0A1F8SER5-F1
#
_entry.id   AF-A0A1F8SER5-F1
#
_cell.length_a   1.000
_cell.length_b   1.000
_cell.length_c   1.000
_cell.angle_alpha   90.00
_cell.angle_beta   90.00
_cell.angle_gamma   90.00
#
_symmetry.space_group_name_H-M   'P 1'
#
loop_
_entity.id
_entity.type
_entity.pdbx_description
1 polymer ?
#
loop_
_entity_poly.entity_id
_entity_poly.type
_entity_poly.pdbx_seq_one_letter_code
_entity_poly.pdbx_strand_id
1 'polypeptide(L)'
;MAIDVPLGNHLLLIGVNTPEGYSVATIYLTRQLADGRTADVPVVRLPSPWSSHFTVIGVDGGYGVSRTALWLPGRYRLDLLIDPGRIERSIEIRVEGEPTSSTETSHETP
;
A
#
# COMPACT_ATOMS: atom_id res chain seq x y z
N MET A 1 -5.23 10.78 9.63
CA MET A 1 -6.21 10.71 8.52
C MET A 1 -6.41 9.23 8.20
N ALA A 2 -7.64 8.84 7.89
CA ALA A 2 -7.96 7.47 7.49
C ALA A 2 -8.65 7.45 6.12
N ILE A 3 -8.39 6.40 5.33
CA ILE A 3 -9.09 6.06 4.10
C ILE A 3 -9.85 4.76 4.37
N ASP A 4 -11.17 4.79 4.27
CA ASP A 4 -12.01 3.60 4.44
C ASP A 4 -12.48 3.11 3.05
N VAL A 5 -12.24 1.83 2.76
CA VAL A 5 -12.64 1.13 1.53
C VAL A 5 -13.71 0.11 1.92
N PRO A 6 -15.00 0.42 1.68
CA PRO A 6 -16.09 -0.37 2.22
C PRO A 6 -16.30 -1.68 1.46
N LEU A 7 -17.02 -2.62 2.09
CA LEU A 7 -17.30 -3.94 1.53
C LEU A 7 -17.86 -3.86 0.10
N GLY A 8 -17.35 -4.70 -0.79
CA GLY A 8 -17.72 -4.71 -2.22
C GLY A 8 -16.94 -3.72 -3.08
N ASN A 9 -16.05 -2.91 -2.50
CA ASN A 9 -15.09 -2.09 -3.23
C ASN A 9 -13.69 -2.69 -3.18
N HIS A 10 -12.89 -2.36 -4.18
CA HIS A 10 -11.52 -2.82 -4.28
C HIS A 10 -10.57 -1.62 -4.33
N LEU A 11 -9.51 -1.69 -3.53
CA LEU A 11 -8.39 -0.78 -3.67
C LEU A 11 -7.29 -1.47 -4.48
N LEU A 12 -6.91 -0.82 -5.57
CA LEU A 12 -5.80 -1.25 -6.41
C LEU A 12 -4.62 -0.30 -6.26
N LEU A 13 -4.88 1.01 -6.41
CA LEU A 13 -3.86 2.06 -6.47
C LEU A 13 -4.18 3.23 -5.55
N ILE A 14 -3.14 3.91 -5.08
CA ILE A 14 -3.22 5.18 -4.37
C ILE A 14 -2.43 6.23 -5.17
N GLY A 15 -3.07 7.34 -5.49
CA GLY A 15 -2.42 8.54 -5.97
C GLY A 15 -2.12 9.49 -4.81
N VAL A 16 -0.86 9.81 -4.60
CA VAL A 16 -0.41 10.80 -3.62
C VAL A 16 -0.15 12.10 -4.36
N ASN A 17 -0.99 13.11 -4.10
CA ASN A 17 -0.78 14.47 -4.60
C ASN A 17 0.14 15.23 -3.64
N THR A 18 1.31 15.66 -4.13
CA THR A 18 2.20 16.56 -3.42
C THR A 18 2.15 17.96 -4.03
N PRO A 19 2.47 19.04 -3.29
CA PRO A 19 2.61 20.35 -3.90
C PRO A 19 3.67 20.36 -5.01
N GLU A 20 3.59 21.31 -5.93
CA GLU A 20 4.62 21.48 -6.95
C GLU A 20 6.00 21.73 -6.32
N GLY A 21 7.03 21.11 -6.90
CA GLY A 21 8.38 21.12 -6.36
C GLY A 21 8.64 20.11 -5.24
N TYR A 22 7.61 19.35 -4.81
CA TYR A 22 7.75 18.27 -3.84
C TYR A 22 7.62 16.91 -4.51
N SER A 23 8.24 15.89 -3.90
CA SER A 23 8.18 14.50 -4.35
C SER A 23 8.21 13.55 -3.17
N VAL A 24 7.60 12.37 -3.35
CA VAL A 24 7.66 11.30 -2.35
C VAL A 24 9.01 10.59 -2.46
N ALA A 25 9.86 10.79 -1.46
CA ALA A 25 11.19 10.19 -1.37
C ALA A 25 11.12 8.73 -0.90
N THR A 26 10.41 8.46 0.19
CA THR A 26 10.29 7.11 0.78
C THR A 26 8.82 6.74 0.99
N ILE A 27 8.53 5.45 0.79
CA ILE A 27 7.20 4.86 0.96
C ILE A 27 7.36 3.58 1.77
N TYR A 28 6.69 3.50 2.90
CA TYR A 28 6.66 2.31 3.74
C TYR A 28 5.21 1.95 4.02
N LEU A 29 4.84 0.71 3.75
CA LEU A 29 3.48 0.21 3.95
C LEU A 29 3.54 -1.01 4.86
N THR A 30 2.75 -0.98 5.93
CA THR A 30 2.58 -2.12 6.83
C THR A 30 1.13 -2.54 6.89
N ARG A 31 0.87 -3.81 7.14
CA ARG A 31 -0.45 -4.39 7.39
C ARG A 31 -0.49 -4.98 8.79
N GLN A 32 -1.57 -4.72 9.52
CA GLN A 32 -1.86 -5.41 10.76
C GLN A 32 -2.39 -6.82 10.46
N LEU A 33 -1.74 -7.84 11.00
CA LEU A 33 -2.12 -9.24 10.91
C LEU A 33 -3.21 -9.57 11.94
N ALA A 34 -3.84 -10.75 11.77
CA ALA A 34 -4.91 -11.21 12.66
C ALA A 34 -4.45 -11.39 14.12
N ASP A 35 -3.17 -11.70 14.34
CA ASP A 35 -2.56 -11.82 15.67
C ASP A 35 -2.15 -10.47 16.29
N GLY A 36 -2.46 -9.36 15.63
CA GLY A 36 -2.14 -8.01 16.06
C GLY A 36 -0.73 -7.53 15.71
N ARG A 37 0.15 -8.38 15.19
CA ARG A 37 1.48 -7.97 14.68
C ARG A 37 1.35 -7.16 13.40
N THR A 38 2.43 -6.49 13.01
CA THR A 38 2.54 -5.80 11.73
C THR A 38 3.50 -6.53 10.80
N ALA A 39 3.15 -6.60 9.51
CA ALA A 39 4.02 -7.10 8.46
C ALA A 39 4.24 -6.04 7.39
N ASP A 40 5.45 -6.01 6.84
CA ASP A 40 5.79 -5.17 5.69
C ASP A 40 5.02 -5.62 4.47
N VAL A 41 4.47 -4.66 3.74
CA VAL A 41 3.78 -4.89 2.48
C VAL A 41 4.62 -4.25 1.38
N PRO A 42 5.20 -5.05 0.48
CA PRO A 42 5.95 -4.53 -0.65
C PRO A 42 5.09 -3.60 -1.51
N VAL A 43 5.66 -2.44 -1.88
CA VAL A 43 5.00 -1.41 -2.67
C VAL A 43 5.71 -1.23 -4.00
N VAL A 44 4.95 -1.10 -5.08
CA VAL A 44 5.46 -0.72 -6.39
C VAL A 44 5.04 0.71 -6.74
N ARG A 45 5.99 1.49 -7.28
CA ARG A 45 5.69 2.79 -7.90
C ARG A 45 5.33 2.59 -9.36
N LEU A 46 4.28 3.26 -9.82
CA LEU A 46 3.77 3.15 -11.17
C LEU A 46 3.87 4.48 -11.91
N PRO A 47 3.94 4.47 -13.25
CA PRO A 47 3.82 5.68 -14.05
C PRO A 47 2.52 6.41 -13.70
N SER A 48 2.64 7.70 -13.34
CA SER A 48 1.49 8.55 -13.12
C SER A 48 0.89 8.95 -14.47
N PRO A 49 -0.43 8.79 -14.69
CA PRO A 49 -1.09 9.38 -15.85
C PRO A 49 -1.30 10.90 -15.72
N TRP A 50 -0.97 11.47 -14.54
CA TRP A 50 -1.09 12.89 -14.23
C TRP A 50 0.28 13.59 -14.22
N SER A 51 0.26 14.88 -13.91
CA SER A 51 1.45 15.71 -13.68
C SER A 51 2.43 15.06 -12.69
N SER A 52 3.69 15.49 -12.77
CA SER A 52 4.81 14.97 -11.98
C SER A 52 4.68 15.13 -10.47
N HIS A 53 3.73 15.94 -9.99
CA HIS A 53 3.42 16.11 -8.58
C HIS A 53 2.48 15.02 -8.02
N PHE A 54 2.10 14.04 -8.85
CA PHE A 54 1.41 12.83 -8.40
C PHE A 54 2.37 11.65 -8.36
N THR A 55 2.41 10.96 -7.22
CA THR A 55 3.05 9.64 -7.10
C THR A 55 1.98 8.57 -7.03
N VAL A 56 2.01 7.59 -7.94
CA VAL A 56 1.08 6.47 -7.95
C VAL A 56 1.75 5.23 -7.38
N ILE A 57 1.09 4.59 -6.41
CA ILE A 57 1.56 3.36 -5.77
C ILE A 57 0.49 2.27 -5.76
N GLY A 58 0.94 1.02 -5.74
CA GLY A 58 0.11 -0.16 -5.48
C GLY A 58 0.87 -1.18 -4.63
N VAL A 59 0.16 -2.21 -4.15
CA VAL A 59 0.80 -3.37 -3.51
C VAL A 59 1.47 -4.20 -4.59
N ASP A 60 2.72 -4.58 -4.38
CA ASP A 60 3.45 -5.47 -5.28
C ASP A 60 2.91 -6.91 -5.12
N GLY A 61 2.42 -7.47 -6.22
CA GLY A 61 1.90 -8.84 -6.28
C GLY A 61 2.95 -9.93 -6.51
N GLY A 62 4.23 -9.56 -6.68
CA GLY A 62 5.31 -10.47 -7.02
C GLY A 62 5.54 -10.64 -8.53
N TYR A 63 6.15 -11.76 -8.93
CA TYR A 63 6.64 -11.98 -10.30
C TYR A 63 5.51 -12.36 -11.27
N GLY A 64 5.20 -11.46 -12.21
CA GLY A 64 4.23 -11.67 -13.30
C GLY A 64 3.93 -10.41 -14.12
N VAL A 65 3.12 -10.56 -15.18
CA VAL A 65 2.76 -9.48 -16.13
C VAL A 65 1.89 -8.36 -15.54
N SER A 66 1.28 -8.58 -14.37
CA SER A 66 0.58 -7.55 -13.60
C SER A 66 1.31 -7.34 -12.28
N ARG A 67 2.12 -6.28 -12.20
CA ARG A 67 2.94 -5.97 -11.00
C ARG A 67 2.11 -5.52 -9.78
N THR A 68 0.82 -5.24 -9.96
CA THR A 68 -0.05 -4.75 -8.90
C THR A 68 -1.01 -5.83 -8.44
N ALA A 69 -1.06 -6.06 -7.13
CA ALA A 69 -2.06 -6.89 -6.47
C ALA A 69 -3.19 -6.04 -5.88
N LEU A 70 -4.35 -6.69 -5.69
CA LEU A 70 -5.43 -6.14 -4.89
C LEU A 70 -5.00 -6.04 -3.43
N TRP A 71 -5.40 -4.96 -2.77
CA TRP A 71 -5.22 -4.83 -1.34
C TRP A 71 -6.18 -5.78 -0.63
N LEU A 72 -5.62 -6.72 0.14
CA LEU A 72 -6.44 -7.66 0.91
C LEU A 72 -7.19 -6.93 2.03
N PRO A 73 -8.36 -7.42 2.47
CA PRO A 73 -9.06 -6.85 3.62
C PRO A 73 -8.16 -6.74 4.85
N GLY A 74 -8.26 -5.64 5.60
CA GLY A 74 -7.47 -5.40 6.80
C GLY A 74 -7.12 -3.94 7.03
N ARG A 75 -6.28 -3.71 8.03
CA ARG A 75 -5.78 -2.38 8.41
C ARG A 75 -4.34 -2.22 7.95
N TYR A 76 -4.07 -1.12 7.29
CA TYR A 76 -2.76 -0.77 6.79
C TYR A 76 -2.34 0.60 7.33
N ARG A 77 -1.04 0.80 7.43
CA ARG A 77 -0.43 2.10 7.70
C ARG A 77 0.55 2.42 6.58
N LEU A 78 0.29 3.52 5.89
CA LEU A 78 1.14 4.08 4.86
C LEU A 78 1.92 5.26 5.45
N ASP A 79 3.23 5.09 5.58
CA ASP A 79 4.15 6.13 6.00
C ASP A 79 4.92 6.66 4.79
N LEU A 80 4.92 7.99 4.63
CA LEU A 80 5.49 8.71 3.51
C LEU A 80 6.53 9.70 4.02
N LEU A 81 7.67 9.76 3.33
CA LEU A 81 8.63 10.83 3.45
C LEU A 81 8.61 11.68 2.18
N ILE A 82 8.36 12.98 2.33
CA ILE A 82 8.22 13.93 1.23
C ILE A 82 9.36 14.94 1.30
N ASP A 83 10.01 15.16 0.15
CA ASP A 83 11.08 16.13 -0.04
C ASP A 83 10.66 17.24 -1.02
N PRO A 84 11.22 18.45 -0.92
CA PRO A 84 12.22 18.89 0.07
C PRO A 84 11.63 19.11 1.47
N GLY A 85 12.50 19.11 2.49
CA GLY A 85 12.13 19.46 3.87
C GLY A 85 11.79 18.29 4.80
N ARG A 86 11.95 17.04 4.34
CA ARG A 86 11.82 15.83 5.17
C ARG A 86 10.45 15.76 5.89
N ILE A 87 9.38 16.02 5.16
CA ILE A 87 8.01 16.05 5.69
C ILE A 87 7.53 14.60 5.83
N GLU A 88 7.21 14.20 7.06
CA GLU A 88 6.66 12.86 7.36
C GLU A 88 5.12 12.90 7.42
N ARG A 89 4.48 11.92 6.79
CA ARG A 89 3.02 11.75 6.82
C ARG A 89 2.64 10.29 7.01
N SER A 90 1.64 10.05 7.84
CA SER A 90 1.08 8.71 8.07
C SER A 90 -0.41 8.71 7.75
N ILE A 91 -0.83 7.72 6.96
CA ILE A 91 -2.22 7.52 6.54
C ILE A 91 -2.63 6.11 6.97
N GLU A 92 -3.72 6.00 7.72
CA GLU A 92 -4.35 4.71 7.99
C GLU A 92 -5.27 4.34 6.82
N ILE A 93 -5.22 3.09 6.37
CA ILE A 93 -6.09 2.59 5.30
C ILE A 93 -6.81 1.36 5.83
N ARG A 94 -8.14 1.34 5.72
CA ARG A 94 -8.98 0.23 6.16
C ARG A 94 -9.70 -0.33 4.95
N VAL A 95 -9.43 -1.60 4.64
CA VAL A 95 -10.14 -2.32 3.59
C VAL A 95 -11.09 -3.29 4.27
N GLU A 96 -12.39 -3.06 4.14
CA GLU A 96 -13.42 -3.91 4.73
C GLU A 96 -13.51 -5.26 4.02
N GLY A 97 -13.79 -6.30 4.79
CA GLY A 97 -13.89 -7.69 4.34
C GLY A 97 -13.32 -8.64 5.38
N GLU A 98 -13.54 -9.94 5.20
CA GLU A 98 -12.95 -10.94 6.08
C GLU A 98 -11.43 -10.97 5.88
N PRO A 99 -10.62 -10.91 6.95
CA PRO A 99 -9.17 -10.98 6.83
C PRO A 99 -8.82 -12.34 6.22
N THR A 100 -8.29 -12.32 5.00
CA THR A 100 -7.74 -13.54 4.41
C THR A 100 -6.53 -13.96 5.23
N SER A 101 -6.67 -15.10 5.94
CA SER A 101 -5.55 -15.74 6.60
C SER A 101 -4.50 -16.04 5.55
N SER A 102 -3.31 -15.49 5.72
CA SER A 102 -2.13 -15.85 4.94
C SER A 102 -1.78 -17.30 5.27
N THR A 103 -2.38 -18.27 4.57
CA THR A 103 -1.92 -19.65 4.65
C THR A 103 -0.55 -19.70 3.99
N GLU A 104 0.50 -19.66 4.82
CA GLU A 104 1.84 -20.14 4.48
C GLU A 104 1.68 -21.53 3.88
N THR A 105 1.92 -21.66 2.58
CA THR A 105 2.08 -22.95 1.94
C THR A 105 3.45 -23.47 2.37
N SER A 106 3.51 -24.14 3.52
CA SER A 106 4.66 -24.96 3.88
C SER A 106 4.70 -26.12 2.89
N HIS A 107 5.57 -25.99 1.90
CA HIS A 107 5.85 -27.06 0.94
C HIS A 107 6.74 -28.10 1.63
N GLU A 108 6.12 -29.00 2.40
CA GLU A 108 6.76 -30.23 2.85
C GLU A 108 7.11 -31.05 1.61
N THR A 109 8.40 -31.35 1.44
CA THR A 109 8.96 -32.12 0.32
C THR A 109 9.54 -33.41 0.94
N PRO A 110 9.36 -34.57 0.28
CA PRO A 110 9.07 -35.87 0.90
C PRO A 110 10.24 -36.57 1.61
#